data_AF-A0A975G557-F1
#
_entry.id   AF-A0A975G557-F1
#
_cell.length_a   1.000
_cell.length_b   1.000
_cell.length_c   1.000
_cell.angle_alpha   90.00
_cell.angle_beta   90.00
_cell.angle_gamma   90.00
#
_symmetry.space_group_name_H-M   'P 1'
#
loop_
_entity.id
_entity.type
_entity.pdbx_description
1 polymer ?
#
loop_
_entity_poly.entity_id
_entity_poly.type
_entity_poly.pdbx_seq_one_letter_code
_entity_poly.pdbx_strand_id
1 'polypeptide(L)'
;MSAAGQRCGLFSPELAAALDSAAAQARGAALRAGASEQSLAVLRQRAVARAAGVACGSKDMNAAAARVRAAFDGYAHLQKMNFPGDLSDWTAQRSQAQRTMVWRLAQTSRFGADSMSFGLAGQGGASALVAAVSFADGAQPYAARLVLRDVTRASQPCLGQAGQGLVARMPLAGARTAYLAEARDAAPSSLLPYGARTGLVFRFPHAAADALAGLDPREAVAVEFVFQGRVGDMVRTAYVEVGDFAAGRAFLAAAQR
;
A
#
# COMPACT_ATOMS: atom_id res chain seq x y z
N MET A 1 -15.28 9.02 -13.01
CA MET A 1 -14.90 10.34 -13.54
C MET A 1 -13.40 10.48 -13.83
N SER A 2 -12.49 9.72 -13.19
CA SER A 2 -11.04 9.79 -13.46
C SER A 2 -10.67 9.71 -14.94
N ALA A 3 -11.14 8.68 -15.66
CA ALA A 3 -10.83 8.51 -17.10
C ALA A 3 -11.33 9.68 -17.97
N ALA A 4 -12.54 10.18 -17.70
CA ALA A 4 -13.08 11.34 -18.40
C ALA A 4 -12.29 12.62 -18.08
N GLY A 5 -11.92 12.80 -16.80
CA GLY A 5 -11.13 13.93 -16.32
C GLY A 5 -9.74 13.99 -16.94
N GLN A 6 -9.05 12.86 -17.03
CA GLN A 6 -7.74 12.76 -17.67
C GLN A 6 -7.82 13.11 -19.17
N ARG A 7 -8.77 12.52 -19.89
CA ARG A 7 -8.90 12.74 -21.34
C ARG A 7 -9.32 14.18 -21.67
N CYS A 8 -10.23 14.75 -20.89
CA CYS A 8 -10.82 16.05 -21.16
C CYS A 8 -10.17 17.21 -20.38
N GLY A 9 -9.13 16.95 -19.58
CA GLY A 9 -8.46 17.97 -18.76
C GLY A 9 -9.36 18.64 -17.72
N LEU A 10 -10.26 17.89 -17.08
CA LEU A 10 -11.33 18.49 -16.24
C LEU A 10 -10.90 18.87 -14.83
N PHE A 11 -9.81 18.29 -14.32
CA PHE A 11 -9.43 18.34 -12.92
C PHE A 11 -7.97 18.73 -12.77
N SER A 12 -7.64 19.43 -11.68
CA SER A 12 -6.25 19.64 -11.30
C SER A 12 -5.59 18.29 -10.95
N PRO A 13 -4.25 18.20 -10.95
CA PRO A 13 -3.54 16.98 -10.56
C PRO A 13 -3.93 16.47 -9.16
N GLU A 14 -4.13 17.37 -8.20
CA GLU A 14 -4.48 17.04 -6.81
C GLU A 14 -5.87 16.41 -6.73
N LEU A 15 -6.83 17.00 -7.46
CA LEU A 15 -8.19 16.50 -7.55
C LEU A 15 -8.27 15.17 -8.32
N ALA A 16 -7.45 15.00 -9.37
CA ALA A 16 -7.37 13.74 -10.11
C ALA A 16 -6.83 12.60 -9.21
N ALA A 17 -5.75 12.86 -8.48
CA ALA A 17 -5.19 11.87 -7.55
C ALA A 17 -6.13 11.56 -6.37
N ALA A 18 -6.91 12.55 -5.91
CA ALA A 18 -7.97 12.33 -4.93
C ALA A 18 -9.07 11.38 -5.44
N LEU A 19 -9.49 11.54 -6.70
CA LEU A 19 -10.45 10.63 -7.35
C LEU A 19 -9.90 9.22 -7.50
N ASP A 20 -8.62 9.08 -7.85
CA ASP A 20 -7.98 7.77 -8.02
C ASP A 20 -7.84 7.05 -6.67
N SER A 21 -7.50 7.78 -5.61
CA SER A 21 -7.51 7.29 -4.23
C SER A 21 -8.91 6.80 -3.82
N ALA A 22 -9.95 7.61 -4.05
CA ALA A 22 -11.33 7.22 -3.73
C ALA A 22 -11.82 6.03 -4.56
N ALA A 23 -11.45 5.95 -5.84
CA ALA A 23 -11.77 4.80 -6.69
C ALA A 23 -11.09 3.52 -6.20
N ALA A 24 -9.83 3.59 -5.77
CA ALA A 24 -9.10 2.47 -5.20
C ALA A 24 -9.71 2.03 -3.86
N GLN A 25 -10.08 2.98 -2.99
CA GLN A 25 -10.78 2.70 -1.73
C GLN A 25 -12.14 2.03 -1.96
N ALA A 26 -12.93 2.53 -2.93
CA ALA A 26 -14.21 1.94 -3.28
C ALA A 26 -14.05 0.51 -3.84
N ARG A 27 -13.01 0.25 -4.65
CA ARG A 27 -12.66 -1.11 -5.11
C ARG A 27 -12.35 -2.01 -3.91
N GLY A 28 -11.52 -1.57 -2.98
CA GLY A 28 -11.16 -2.36 -1.79
C GLY A 28 -12.37 -2.68 -0.91
N ALA A 29 -13.23 -1.69 -0.66
CA ALA A 29 -14.48 -1.89 0.08
C ALA A 29 -15.41 -2.89 -0.61
N ALA A 30 -15.55 -2.82 -1.95
CA ALA A 30 -16.36 -3.77 -2.70
C ALA A 30 -15.81 -5.21 -2.62
N LEU A 31 -14.50 -5.39 -2.72
CA LEU A 31 -13.85 -6.71 -2.59
C LEU A 31 -14.08 -7.30 -1.19
N ARG A 32 -13.91 -6.49 -0.13
CA ARG A 32 -14.22 -6.90 1.24
C ARG A 32 -15.69 -7.24 1.45
N ALA A 33 -16.59 -6.54 0.76
CA ALA A 33 -18.03 -6.84 0.74
C ALA A 33 -18.41 -8.08 -0.10
N GLY A 34 -17.44 -8.79 -0.67
CA GLY A 34 -17.66 -10.04 -1.41
C GLY A 34 -17.82 -9.89 -2.92
N ALA A 35 -17.61 -8.69 -3.48
CA ALA A 35 -17.50 -8.56 -4.94
C ALA A 35 -16.31 -9.36 -5.47
N SER A 36 -16.42 -9.86 -6.70
CA SER A 36 -15.31 -10.51 -7.40
C SER A 36 -14.45 -9.51 -8.15
N GLU A 37 -13.15 -9.78 -8.24
CA GLU A 37 -12.21 -8.96 -9.00
C GLU A 37 -12.62 -8.83 -10.47
N GLN A 38 -13.15 -9.91 -11.05
CA GLN A 38 -13.62 -9.94 -12.43
C GLN A 38 -14.81 -9.00 -12.66
N SER A 39 -15.79 -8.96 -11.74
CA SER A 39 -16.96 -8.09 -11.90
C SER A 39 -16.57 -6.61 -11.79
N LEU A 40 -15.66 -6.27 -10.87
CA LEU A 40 -15.11 -4.92 -10.74
C LEU A 40 -14.26 -4.51 -11.95
N ALA A 41 -13.48 -5.43 -12.52
CA ALA A 41 -12.71 -5.19 -13.73
C ALA A 41 -13.62 -4.88 -14.93
N VAL A 42 -14.69 -5.66 -15.12
CA VAL A 42 -15.70 -5.41 -16.17
C VAL A 42 -16.41 -4.08 -15.95
N LEU A 43 -16.80 -3.75 -14.71
CA LEU A 43 -17.41 -2.47 -14.38
C LEU A 43 -16.48 -1.29 -14.72
N ARG A 44 -15.19 -1.39 -14.35
CA ARG A 44 -14.17 -0.38 -14.67
C ARG A 44 -14.02 -0.21 -16.18
N GLN A 45 -13.93 -1.31 -16.94
CA GLN A 45 -13.81 -1.24 -18.40
C GLN A 45 -15.02 -0.55 -19.04
N ARG A 46 -16.24 -0.87 -18.60
CA ARG A 46 -17.47 -0.21 -19.07
C ARG A 46 -17.45 1.29 -18.75
N ALA A 47 -17.01 1.67 -17.55
CA ALA A 47 -16.90 3.07 -17.17
C ALA A 47 -15.88 3.84 -18.02
N VAL A 48 -14.74 3.22 -18.34
CA VAL A 48 -13.71 3.80 -19.23
C VAL A 48 -14.25 3.93 -20.67
N ALA A 49 -14.87 2.89 -21.21
CA ALA A 49 -15.47 2.92 -22.55
C ALA A 49 -16.56 4.00 -22.65
N ARG A 50 -17.40 4.15 -21.62
CA ARG A 50 -18.40 5.22 -21.56
C ARG A 50 -17.75 6.59 -21.52
N ALA A 51 -16.70 6.78 -20.72
CA ALA A 51 -15.94 8.02 -20.67
C ALA A 51 -15.34 8.41 -22.03
N ALA A 52 -14.87 7.42 -22.81
CA ALA A 52 -14.36 7.64 -24.16
C ALA A 52 -15.46 8.07 -25.16
N GLY A 53 -16.71 7.60 -24.98
CA GLY A 53 -17.81 7.91 -25.89
C GLY A 53 -18.53 9.25 -25.65
N VAL A 54 -18.38 9.87 -24.47
CA VAL A 54 -19.09 11.13 -24.14
C VAL A 54 -18.29 12.34 -24.60
N ALA A 55 -18.90 13.34 -25.24
CA ALA A 55 -18.19 14.56 -25.64
C ALA A 55 -17.73 15.40 -24.41
N CYS A 56 -16.47 15.85 -24.42
CA CYS A 56 -15.88 16.61 -23.30
C CYS A 56 -16.67 17.89 -22.96
N GLY A 57 -17.23 18.58 -23.95
CA GLY A 57 -18.01 19.81 -23.78
C GLY A 57 -19.52 19.62 -23.56
N SER A 58 -19.99 18.38 -23.38
CA SER A 58 -21.42 18.11 -23.15
C SER A 58 -21.91 18.68 -21.82
N LYS A 59 -23.18 19.10 -21.75
CA LYS A 59 -23.81 19.62 -20.52
C LYS A 59 -23.69 18.62 -19.36
N ASP A 60 -23.90 17.34 -19.63
CA ASP A 60 -23.78 16.26 -18.64
C ASP A 60 -22.36 16.11 -18.11
N MET A 61 -21.35 16.19 -18.98
CA MET A 61 -19.94 16.14 -18.57
C MET A 61 -19.58 17.31 -17.65
N ASN A 62 -20.01 18.53 -18.02
CA ASN A 62 -19.77 19.72 -17.22
C ASN A 62 -20.45 19.64 -15.86
N ALA A 63 -21.71 19.18 -15.80
CA ALA A 63 -22.44 18.98 -14.55
C ALA A 63 -21.78 17.90 -13.67
N ALA A 64 -21.35 16.79 -14.24
CA ALA A 64 -20.63 15.74 -13.51
C ALA A 64 -19.28 16.24 -12.98
N ALA A 65 -18.52 16.99 -13.77
CA ALA A 65 -17.26 17.59 -13.35
C ALA A 65 -17.44 18.60 -12.22
N ALA A 66 -18.49 19.44 -12.28
CA ALA A 66 -18.81 20.39 -11.21
C ALA A 66 -19.13 19.68 -9.88
N ARG A 67 -19.95 18.62 -9.92
CA ARG A 67 -20.23 17.80 -8.73
C ARG A 67 -18.97 17.17 -8.13
N VAL A 68 -18.06 16.68 -8.99
CA VAL A 68 -16.79 16.12 -8.53
C VAL A 68 -15.92 17.17 -7.85
N ARG A 69 -15.76 18.36 -8.44
CA ARG A 69 -14.99 19.45 -7.82
C ARG A 69 -15.56 19.79 -6.45
N ALA A 70 -16.88 19.99 -6.36
CA ALA A 70 -17.55 20.30 -5.10
C ALA A 70 -17.39 19.19 -4.05
N ALA A 71 -17.49 17.91 -4.44
CA ALA A 71 -17.40 16.78 -3.50
C ALA A 71 -15.98 16.52 -2.98
N PHE A 72 -14.96 16.89 -3.74
CA PHE A 72 -13.56 16.57 -3.44
C PHE A 72 -12.69 17.78 -3.04
N ASP A 73 -13.26 18.98 -3.02
CA ASP A 73 -12.58 20.21 -2.61
C ASP A 73 -11.90 20.04 -1.24
N GLY A 74 -12.65 19.59 -0.23
CA GLY A 74 -12.11 19.32 1.11
C GLY A 74 -11.13 18.14 1.15
N TYR A 75 -11.32 17.13 0.30
CA TYR A 75 -10.44 15.96 0.26
C TYR A 75 -9.03 16.32 -0.24
N ALA A 76 -8.94 17.22 -1.22
CA ALA A 76 -7.66 17.69 -1.76
C ALA A 76 -6.77 18.30 -0.66
N HIS A 77 -7.36 18.89 0.38
CA HIS A 77 -6.64 19.53 1.48
C HIS A 77 -6.31 18.63 2.68
N LEU A 78 -6.82 17.39 2.73
CA LEU A 78 -6.51 16.46 3.81
C LEU A 78 -5.01 16.15 3.85
N GLN A 79 -4.39 16.25 5.03
CA GLN A 79 -2.96 15.97 5.24
C GLN A 79 -2.69 14.55 5.75
N LYS A 80 -3.66 13.95 6.43
CA LYS A 80 -3.58 12.60 6.99
C LYS A 80 -4.90 11.88 6.72
N MET A 81 -4.81 10.59 6.40
CA MET A 81 -5.99 9.74 6.20
C MET A 81 -5.66 8.30 6.57
N ASN A 82 -6.64 7.60 7.15
CA ASN A 82 -6.55 6.16 7.39
C ASN A 82 -7.27 5.42 6.26
N PHE A 83 -6.64 4.34 5.80
CA PHE A 83 -7.11 3.46 4.74
C PHE A 83 -7.34 2.08 5.36
N PRO A 84 -8.61 1.63 5.43
CA PRO A 84 -8.96 0.46 6.22
C PRO A 84 -8.40 -0.85 5.67
N GLY A 85 -8.02 -1.75 6.57
CA GLY A 85 -7.84 -3.18 6.35
C GLY A 85 -8.86 -4.00 7.14
N ASP A 86 -8.89 -5.33 6.99
CA ASP A 86 -9.72 -6.19 7.84
C ASP A 86 -9.12 -6.31 9.26
N LEU A 87 -7.78 -6.32 9.34
CA LEU A 87 -7.02 -6.53 10.58
C LEU A 87 -6.16 -5.33 10.94
N SER A 88 -5.71 -4.54 9.98
CA SER A 88 -4.84 -3.39 10.24
C SER A 88 -5.00 -2.27 9.23
N ASP A 89 -5.11 -1.04 9.74
CA ASP A 89 -5.22 0.15 8.91
C ASP A 89 -3.86 0.59 8.36
N TRP A 90 -3.90 1.14 7.15
CA TRP A 90 -2.82 1.93 6.59
C TRP A 90 -2.99 3.40 6.94
N THR A 91 -1.99 4.00 7.58
CA THR A 91 -1.99 5.44 7.88
C THR A 91 -1.20 6.18 6.81
N ALA A 92 -1.86 7.07 6.07
CA ALA A 92 -1.22 7.92 5.07
C ALA A 92 -1.02 9.34 5.59
N GLN A 93 0.14 9.93 5.31
CA GLN A 93 0.53 11.29 5.66
C GLN A 93 1.20 11.98 4.47
N ARG A 94 0.64 13.12 4.07
CA ARG A 94 1.16 13.97 2.99
C ARG A 94 2.22 14.94 3.47
N SER A 95 2.24 15.26 4.76
CA SER A 95 3.27 16.11 5.37
C SER A 95 4.65 15.51 5.12
N GLN A 96 5.53 16.30 4.53
CA GLN A 96 6.90 15.88 4.22
C GLN A 96 7.86 16.55 5.19
N ALA A 97 8.82 15.79 5.71
CA ALA A 97 9.97 16.36 6.37
C ALA A 97 11.07 16.64 5.32
N GLN A 98 11.69 17.82 5.42
CA GLN A 98 12.74 18.23 4.48
C GLN A 98 14.07 17.49 4.72
N ARG A 99 14.37 17.18 5.99
CA ARG A 99 15.69 16.72 6.44
C ARG A 99 15.70 15.32 7.04
N THR A 100 14.53 14.73 7.27
CA THR A 100 14.41 13.42 7.91
C THR A 100 13.47 12.54 7.10
N MET A 101 13.77 11.25 7.05
CA MET A 101 12.87 10.28 6.46
C MET A 101 11.69 10.05 7.40
N VAL A 102 10.47 10.24 6.91
CA VAL A 102 9.23 10.04 7.68
C VAL A 102 8.31 9.06 6.98
N TRP A 103 7.46 8.39 7.76
CA TRP A 103 6.40 7.55 7.22
C TRP A 103 5.41 8.40 6.45
N ARG A 104 5.20 8.04 5.17
CA ARG A 104 4.16 8.64 4.33
C ARG A 104 2.97 7.70 4.19
N LEU A 105 3.20 6.40 4.21
CA LEU A 105 2.16 5.38 4.27
C LEU A 105 2.70 4.24 5.11
N ALA A 106 2.07 3.89 6.21
CA ALA A 106 2.59 2.85 7.09
C ALA A 106 1.49 2.00 7.72
N GLN A 107 1.83 0.74 7.94
CA GLN A 107 1.15 -0.20 8.82
C GLN A 107 2.15 -0.71 9.84
N THR A 108 1.70 -0.88 11.09
CA THR A 108 2.53 -1.46 12.16
C THR A 108 2.13 -2.91 12.38
N SER A 109 3.11 -3.79 12.57
CA SER A 109 2.92 -5.21 12.85
C SER A 109 3.70 -5.62 14.10
N ARG A 110 3.08 -6.45 14.94
CA ARG A 110 3.73 -7.08 16.10
C ARG A 110 3.75 -8.59 15.89
N PHE A 111 4.88 -9.22 16.19
CA PHE A 111 5.09 -10.64 15.97
C PHE A 111 5.95 -11.21 17.11
N GLY A 112 5.31 -11.96 18.01
CA GLY A 112 5.94 -12.31 19.29
C GLY A 112 6.23 -11.06 20.12
N ALA A 113 7.45 -10.95 20.63
CA ALA A 113 7.93 -9.76 21.34
C ALA A 113 8.46 -8.65 20.41
N ASP A 114 8.57 -8.93 19.11
CA ASP A 114 9.17 -8.06 18.12
C ASP A 114 8.13 -7.12 17.48
N SER A 115 8.60 -6.01 16.92
CA SER A 115 7.73 -5.02 16.28
C SER A 115 8.33 -4.48 14.99
N MET A 116 7.48 -4.17 14.03
CA MET A 116 7.84 -3.63 12.72
C MET A 116 6.85 -2.53 12.32
N SER A 117 7.37 -1.50 11.66
CA SER A 117 6.60 -0.58 10.83
C SER A 117 6.98 -0.79 9.38
N PHE A 118 6.00 -0.91 8.50
CA PHE A 118 6.22 -1.23 7.09
C PHE A 118 5.39 -0.31 6.19
N GLY A 119 5.99 0.13 5.08
CA GLY A 119 5.30 0.92 4.09
C GLY A 119 6.20 1.89 3.35
N LEU A 120 5.64 3.00 2.87
CA LEU A 120 6.37 4.03 2.14
C LEU A 120 6.93 5.06 3.12
N ALA A 121 8.25 5.19 3.14
CA ALA A 121 8.95 6.24 3.86
C ALA A 121 9.68 7.14 2.86
N GLY A 122 9.75 8.44 3.13
CA GLY A 122 10.34 9.40 2.20
C GLY A 122 10.91 10.64 2.87
N GLN A 123 11.80 11.31 2.13
CA GLN A 123 12.37 12.61 2.44
C GLN A 123 12.36 13.43 1.15
N GLY A 124 11.89 14.69 1.20
CA GLY A 124 11.96 15.59 0.05
C GLY A 124 11.24 15.08 -1.23
N GLY A 125 10.07 14.46 -1.08
CA GLY A 125 9.19 14.08 -2.19
C GLY A 125 9.32 12.63 -2.68
N ALA A 126 10.51 12.06 -2.70
CA ALA A 126 10.73 10.65 -3.08
C ALA A 126 10.38 9.71 -1.92
N SER A 127 9.72 8.59 -2.24
CA SER A 127 9.35 7.55 -1.28
C SER A 127 9.93 6.20 -1.70
N ALA A 128 10.41 5.43 -0.73
CA ALA A 128 10.82 4.04 -0.92
C ALA A 128 9.98 3.11 -0.04
N LEU A 129 9.81 1.86 -0.48
CA LEU A 129 9.20 0.81 0.34
C LEU A 129 10.21 0.33 1.37
N VAL A 130 9.81 0.33 2.64
CA VAL A 130 10.71 0.17 3.77
C VAL A 130 10.07 -0.69 4.87
N ALA A 131 10.88 -1.54 5.51
CA ALA A 131 10.56 -2.16 6.79
C ALA A 131 11.52 -1.62 7.88
N ALA A 132 10.99 -0.94 8.88
CA ALA A 132 11.73 -0.60 10.09
C ALA A 132 11.34 -1.57 11.21
N VAL A 133 12.33 -2.24 11.81
CA VAL A 133 12.10 -3.35 12.75
C VAL A 133 12.92 -3.17 14.02
N SER A 134 12.34 -3.58 15.15
CA SER A 134 13.01 -3.70 16.43
C SER A 134 12.76 -5.09 17.00
N PHE A 135 13.84 -5.79 17.31
CA PHE A 135 13.82 -7.11 17.94
C PHE A 135 14.02 -6.96 19.45
N ALA A 136 13.17 -7.62 20.25
CA ALA A 136 13.18 -7.47 21.71
C ALA A 136 14.47 -8.00 22.35
N ASP A 137 15.09 -9.00 21.73
CA ASP A 137 16.38 -9.58 22.14
C ASP A 137 17.60 -8.86 21.55
N GLY A 138 17.38 -7.75 20.83
CA GLY A 138 18.45 -6.99 20.18
C GLY A 138 19.10 -7.71 18.99
N ALA A 139 18.50 -8.82 18.51
CA ALA A 139 19.04 -9.55 17.39
C ALA A 139 19.11 -8.68 16.13
N GLN A 140 20.16 -8.89 15.33
CA GLN A 140 20.40 -8.13 14.11
C GLN A 140 20.34 -9.05 12.88
N PRO A 141 19.23 -9.03 12.11
CA PRO A 141 19.21 -9.73 10.83
C PRO A 141 20.19 -9.08 9.86
N TYR A 142 20.86 -9.91 9.05
CA TYR A 142 21.79 -9.43 8.03
C TYR A 142 21.07 -9.16 6.69
N ALA A 143 19.89 -9.74 6.49
CA ALA A 143 19.08 -9.53 5.29
C ALA A 143 17.58 -9.54 5.63
N ALA A 144 16.78 -8.98 4.71
CA ALA A 144 15.33 -9.08 4.74
C ALA A 144 14.80 -9.34 3.32
N ARG A 145 13.66 -10.04 3.23
CA ARG A 145 12.94 -10.24 1.97
C ARG A 145 11.45 -10.02 2.15
N LEU A 146 10.84 -9.32 1.20
CA LEU A 146 9.39 -9.19 1.09
C LEU A 146 8.86 -10.34 0.27
N VAL A 147 8.00 -11.16 0.85
CA VAL A 147 7.40 -12.34 0.24
C VAL A 147 5.91 -12.08 0.02
N LEU A 148 5.46 -12.30 -1.20
CA LEU A 148 4.07 -12.09 -1.60
C LEU A 148 3.62 -13.08 -2.68
N ARG A 149 2.33 -13.07 -3.02
CA ARG A 149 1.78 -13.90 -4.09
C ARG A 149 2.43 -13.58 -5.43
N ASP A 150 2.85 -14.63 -6.13
CA ASP A 150 3.17 -14.55 -7.54
C ASP A 150 1.89 -14.70 -8.35
N VAL A 151 1.41 -13.58 -8.90
CA VAL A 151 0.16 -13.51 -9.68
C VAL A 151 0.21 -14.34 -10.97
N THR A 152 1.40 -14.69 -11.45
CA THR A 152 1.58 -15.53 -12.64
C THR A 152 1.43 -17.02 -12.32
N ARG A 153 1.70 -17.41 -11.06
CA ARG A 153 1.60 -18.80 -10.57
C ARG A 153 0.32 -19.08 -9.81
N ALA A 154 -0.27 -18.06 -9.18
CA ALA A 154 -1.59 -18.14 -8.55
C ALA A 154 -2.42 -16.93 -8.96
N SER A 155 -3.36 -17.15 -9.88
CA SER A 155 -4.22 -16.08 -10.41
C SER A 155 -5.26 -15.59 -9.40
N GLN A 156 -5.74 -16.48 -8.53
CA GLN A 156 -6.71 -16.16 -7.48
C GLN A 156 -6.02 -15.61 -6.23
N PRO A 157 -6.66 -14.67 -5.52
CA PRO A 157 -6.14 -14.14 -4.27
C PRO A 157 -6.17 -15.18 -3.15
N CYS A 158 -5.20 -15.12 -2.24
CA CYS A 158 -5.12 -15.99 -1.08
C CYS A 158 -5.86 -15.36 0.11
N LEU A 159 -7.13 -15.75 0.31
CA LEU A 159 -8.01 -15.10 1.29
C LEU A 159 -8.01 -15.74 2.69
N GLY A 160 -7.42 -16.93 2.84
CA GLY A 160 -7.49 -17.72 4.07
C GLY A 160 -8.95 -18.05 4.48
N GLN A 161 -9.12 -18.63 5.67
CA GLN A 161 -10.45 -18.66 6.30
C GLN A 161 -10.61 -17.49 7.27
N ALA A 162 -11.84 -17.04 7.45
CA ALA A 162 -12.16 -15.98 8.40
C ALA A 162 -11.65 -16.35 9.81
N GLY A 163 -11.00 -15.41 10.48
CA GLY A 163 -10.48 -15.58 11.85
C GLY A 163 -9.10 -16.25 11.97
N GLN A 164 -8.48 -16.76 10.89
CA GLN A 164 -7.18 -17.45 10.95
C GLN A 164 -5.94 -16.52 10.88
N GLY A 165 -6.14 -15.21 10.94
CA GLY A 165 -5.07 -14.21 10.86
C GLY A 165 -4.37 -14.14 9.50
N LEU A 166 -3.33 -13.30 9.41
CA LEU A 166 -2.65 -13.01 8.15
C LEU A 166 -1.84 -14.18 7.58
N VAL A 167 -1.34 -15.08 8.43
CA VAL A 167 -0.57 -16.25 7.97
C VAL A 167 -1.39 -17.17 7.06
N ALA A 168 -2.68 -17.34 7.35
CA ALA A 168 -3.59 -18.16 6.54
C ALA A 168 -3.92 -17.52 5.18
N ARG A 169 -3.61 -16.23 5.01
CA ARG A 169 -3.78 -15.47 3.77
C ARG A 169 -2.51 -15.48 2.91
N MET A 170 -1.46 -16.18 3.34
CA MET A 170 -0.25 -16.34 2.55
C MET A 170 -0.43 -17.43 1.48
N PRO A 171 0.19 -17.28 0.29
CA PRO A 171 0.18 -18.33 -0.72
C PRO A 171 0.93 -19.57 -0.24
N LEU A 172 0.68 -20.71 -0.89
CA LEU A 172 1.59 -21.88 -0.78
C LEU A 172 2.98 -21.51 -1.31
N ALA A 173 4.03 -22.17 -0.82
CA ALA A 173 5.41 -21.82 -1.14
C ALA A 173 5.70 -21.73 -2.66
N GLY A 174 5.16 -22.64 -3.46
CA GLY A 174 5.31 -22.65 -4.91
C GLY A 174 4.64 -21.47 -5.65
N ALA A 175 3.75 -20.73 -4.98
CA ALA A 175 3.03 -19.57 -5.50
C ALA A 175 3.53 -18.24 -4.91
N ARG A 176 4.71 -18.23 -4.29
CA ARG A 176 5.32 -17.03 -3.71
C ARG A 176 6.43 -16.48 -4.60
N THR A 177 6.53 -15.17 -4.67
CA THR A 177 7.71 -14.45 -5.15
C THR A 177 8.33 -13.66 -3.99
N ALA A 178 9.63 -13.36 -4.08
CA ALA A 178 10.36 -12.65 -3.05
C ALA A 178 11.19 -11.52 -3.64
N TYR A 179 11.15 -10.35 -2.99
CA TYR A 179 12.01 -9.21 -3.28
C TYR A 179 13.00 -9.02 -2.13
N LEU A 180 14.29 -9.13 -2.43
CA LEU A 180 15.34 -8.86 -1.44
C LEU A 180 15.40 -7.36 -1.13
N ALA A 181 15.67 -7.03 0.12
CA ALA A 181 16.04 -5.67 0.48
C ALA A 181 17.35 -5.29 -0.22
N GLU A 182 17.37 -4.12 -0.84
CA GLU A 182 18.53 -3.57 -1.56
C GLU A 182 19.44 -2.73 -0.66
N ALA A 183 18.96 -2.36 0.54
CA ALA A 183 19.76 -1.65 1.54
C ALA A 183 19.30 -2.00 2.96
N ARG A 184 20.24 -1.88 3.90
CA ARG A 184 20.06 -2.08 5.34
C ARG A 184 20.84 -1.00 6.07
N ASP A 185 20.17 -0.29 6.98
CA ASP A 185 20.77 0.76 7.79
C ASP A 185 20.22 0.74 9.23
N ALA A 186 20.82 1.54 10.11
CA ALA A 186 20.20 1.86 11.39
C ALA A 186 18.91 2.67 11.15
N ALA A 187 17.82 2.30 11.82
CA ALA A 187 16.57 3.01 11.68
C ALA A 187 16.66 4.40 12.35
N PRO A 188 16.35 5.50 11.64
CA PRO A 188 16.21 6.80 12.28
C PRO A 188 15.02 6.78 13.25
N SER A 189 15.07 7.62 14.29
CA SER A 189 14.04 7.68 15.33
C SER A 189 12.65 7.95 14.79
N SER A 190 12.54 8.69 13.69
CA SER A 190 11.28 8.99 12.98
C SER A 190 10.60 7.79 12.34
N LEU A 191 11.30 6.66 12.17
CA LEU A 191 10.77 5.45 11.56
C LEU A 191 10.65 4.26 12.51
N LEU A 192 11.16 4.40 13.74
CA LEU A 192 11.10 3.33 14.72
C LEU A 192 9.64 2.95 15.02
N PRO A 193 9.34 1.65 15.17
CA PRO A 193 8.07 1.21 15.71
C PRO A 193 7.79 1.84 17.08
N TYR A 194 6.51 2.02 17.41
CA TYR A 194 6.12 2.62 18.68
C TYR A 194 6.75 1.91 19.88
N GLY A 195 7.44 2.68 20.73
CA GLY A 195 8.12 2.18 21.94
C GLY A 195 9.53 1.62 21.70
N ALA A 196 9.99 1.48 20.45
CA ALA A 196 11.36 1.06 20.17
C ALA A 196 12.35 2.22 20.36
N ARG A 197 13.50 1.92 20.96
CA ARG A 197 14.61 2.88 21.14
C ARG A 197 15.68 2.77 20.04
N THR A 198 15.80 1.58 19.48
CA THR A 198 16.77 1.22 18.43
C THR A 198 16.09 0.30 17.43
N GLY A 199 16.61 0.21 16.22
CA GLY A 199 16.07 -0.67 15.20
C GLY A 199 16.89 -0.63 13.93
N LEU A 200 16.52 -1.49 12.99
CA LEU A 200 17.09 -1.54 11.65
C LEU A 200 16.03 -1.15 10.64
N VAL A 201 16.48 -0.57 9.53
CA VAL A 201 15.63 -0.22 8.40
C VAL A 201 16.12 -0.96 7.16
N PHE A 202 15.20 -1.61 6.46
CA PHE A 202 15.44 -2.34 5.22
C PHE A 202 14.68 -1.66 4.09
N ARG A 203 15.36 -1.30 3.02
CA ARG A 203 14.75 -0.70 1.83
C ARG A 203 14.57 -1.75 0.75
N PHE A 204 13.39 -1.79 0.15
CA PHE A 204 13.05 -2.71 -0.93
C PHE A 204 13.04 -1.99 -2.29
N PRO A 205 13.29 -2.73 -3.39
CA PRO A 205 13.20 -2.19 -4.75
C PRO A 205 11.83 -1.61 -5.05
N HIS A 206 11.77 -0.61 -5.95
CA HIS A 206 10.51 0.00 -6.37
C HIS A 206 9.48 -1.03 -6.90
N ALA A 207 9.95 -2.03 -7.64
CA ALA A 207 9.12 -3.11 -8.17
C ALA A 207 8.35 -3.89 -7.07
N ALA A 208 8.89 -3.96 -5.84
CA ALA A 208 8.21 -4.58 -4.71
C ALA A 208 6.97 -3.78 -4.28
N ALA A 209 7.02 -2.44 -4.36
CA ALA A 209 5.88 -1.58 -4.06
C ALA A 209 4.78 -1.69 -5.12
N ASP A 210 5.16 -1.83 -6.39
CA ASP A 210 4.21 -2.06 -7.48
C ASP A 210 3.55 -3.41 -7.40
N ALA A 211 4.34 -4.46 -7.09
CA ALA A 211 3.81 -5.78 -6.87
C ALA A 211 2.81 -5.80 -5.69
N LEU A 212 3.14 -5.16 -4.56
CA LEU A 212 2.24 -5.02 -3.41
C LEU A 212 0.94 -4.30 -3.78
N ALA A 213 1.01 -3.19 -4.52
CA ALA A 213 -0.19 -2.45 -4.93
C ALA A 213 -1.07 -3.20 -5.95
N GLY A 214 -0.53 -4.23 -6.61
CA GLY A 214 -1.26 -5.07 -7.55
C GLY A 214 -2.04 -6.22 -6.90
N LEU A 215 -1.81 -6.50 -5.62
CA LEU A 215 -2.49 -7.59 -4.89
C LEU A 215 -3.94 -7.24 -4.54
N ASP A 216 -4.72 -8.27 -4.20
CA ASP A 216 -6.06 -8.08 -3.64
C ASP A 216 -5.91 -7.57 -2.19
N PRO A 217 -6.66 -6.53 -1.79
CA PRO A 217 -6.55 -5.90 -0.47
C PRO A 217 -6.82 -6.85 0.70
N ARG A 218 -7.50 -7.98 0.45
CA ARG A 218 -7.78 -9.00 1.47
C ARG A 218 -6.62 -9.97 1.68
N GLU A 219 -5.55 -9.87 0.91
CA GLU A 219 -4.38 -10.75 1.03
C GLU A 219 -3.41 -10.27 2.12
N ALA A 220 -2.42 -11.10 2.40
CA ALA A 220 -1.28 -10.76 3.25
C ALA A 220 0.05 -10.87 2.49
N VAL A 221 1.04 -10.15 2.99
CA VAL A 221 2.45 -10.31 2.61
C VAL A 221 3.27 -10.57 3.87
N ALA A 222 4.47 -11.12 3.68
CA ALA A 222 5.39 -11.41 4.76
C ALA A 222 6.70 -10.66 4.55
N VAL A 223 7.23 -10.08 5.62
CA VAL A 223 8.62 -9.62 5.69
C VAL A 223 9.39 -10.65 6.49
N GLU A 224 10.30 -11.34 5.81
CA GLU A 224 11.15 -12.36 6.40
C GLU A 224 12.53 -11.78 6.68
N PHE A 225 12.93 -11.78 7.95
CA PHE A 225 14.23 -11.32 8.43
C PHE A 225 15.16 -12.51 8.62
N VAL A 226 16.34 -12.45 8.01
CA VAL A 226 17.31 -13.56 7.98
C VAL A 226 18.45 -13.27 8.94
N PHE A 227 18.72 -14.24 9.81
CA PHE A 227 19.75 -14.20 10.84
C PHE A 227 20.74 -15.32 10.62
N GLN A 228 21.99 -15.07 10.99
CA GLN A 228 22.98 -16.12 11.07
C GLN A 228 22.65 -17.05 12.23
N GLY A 229 22.28 -18.30 11.94
CA GLY A 229 22.08 -19.33 12.94
C GLY A 229 23.35 -20.15 13.19
N ARG A 230 23.30 -20.99 14.23
CA ARG A 230 24.39 -21.94 14.52
C ARG A 230 24.46 -23.08 13.49
N VAL A 231 23.30 -23.44 12.93
CA VAL A 231 23.14 -24.48 11.91
C VAL A 231 22.22 -23.90 10.82
N GLY A 232 22.83 -23.20 9.86
CA GLY A 232 22.12 -22.54 8.77
C GLY A 232 21.42 -21.23 9.16
N ASP A 233 20.70 -20.65 8.21
CA ASP A 233 19.97 -19.41 8.42
C ASP A 233 18.72 -19.60 9.27
N MET A 234 18.49 -18.67 10.19
CA MET A 234 17.25 -18.56 10.95
C MET A 234 16.40 -17.44 10.37
N VAL A 235 15.08 -17.66 10.29
CA VAL A 235 14.14 -16.67 9.74
C VAL A 235 13.11 -16.30 10.81
N ARG A 236 12.89 -14.99 11.00
CA ARG A 236 11.73 -14.46 11.72
C ARG A 236 10.82 -13.74 10.75
N THR A 237 9.52 -13.98 10.85
CA THR A 237 8.54 -13.51 9.87
C THR A 237 7.55 -12.56 10.52
N ALA A 238 7.42 -11.36 9.95
CA ALA A 238 6.35 -10.43 10.25
C ALA A 238 5.33 -10.45 9.11
N TYR A 239 4.04 -10.42 9.43
CA TYR A 239 2.97 -10.37 8.43
C TYR A 239 2.37 -8.96 8.36
N VAL A 240 2.00 -8.55 7.15
CA VAL A 240 1.39 -7.26 6.83
C VAL A 240 0.16 -7.52 5.98
N GLU A 241 -0.94 -6.86 6.30
CA GLU A 241 -2.13 -6.89 5.47
C GLU A 241 -1.95 -6.00 4.24
N VAL A 242 -2.27 -6.51 3.05
CA VAL A 242 -2.20 -5.69 1.82
C VAL A 242 -3.11 -4.48 1.97
N GLY A 243 -4.37 -4.70 2.39
CA GLY A 243 -5.33 -3.65 2.68
C GLY A 243 -5.47 -2.64 1.55
N ASP A 244 -5.88 -1.42 1.90
CA ASP A 244 -6.02 -0.32 0.96
C ASP A 244 -4.67 0.40 0.66
N PHE A 245 -3.53 -0.32 0.65
CA PHE A 245 -2.20 0.22 0.32
C PHE A 245 -2.20 1.00 -1.00
N ALA A 246 -2.84 0.45 -2.04
CA ALA A 246 -2.93 1.11 -3.35
C ALA A 246 -3.68 2.45 -3.28
N ALA A 247 -4.74 2.52 -2.46
CA ALA A 247 -5.50 3.76 -2.25
C ALA A 247 -4.66 4.79 -1.46
N GLY A 248 -4.00 4.34 -0.39
CA GLY A 248 -3.07 5.19 0.36
C GLY A 248 -1.93 5.73 -0.50
N ARG A 249 -1.38 4.91 -1.40
CA ARG A 249 -0.34 5.34 -2.35
C ARG A 249 -0.87 6.39 -3.33
N ALA A 250 -2.08 6.23 -3.85
CA ALA A 250 -2.73 7.23 -4.71
C ALA A 250 -3.00 8.54 -3.96
N PHE A 251 -3.40 8.47 -2.68
CA PHE A 251 -3.57 9.65 -1.83
C PHE A 251 -2.30 10.47 -1.68
N LEU A 252 -1.12 9.82 -1.62
CA LEU A 252 0.17 10.50 -1.54
C LEU A 252 0.58 11.18 -2.84
N ALA A 253 0.22 10.61 -4.00
CA ALA A 253 0.55 11.20 -5.31
C ALA A 253 -0.08 12.60 -5.49
N ALA A 254 -1.22 12.84 -4.85
CA ALA A 254 -1.91 14.14 -4.85
C ALA A 254 -1.12 15.28 -4.19
N ALA A 255 -0.10 14.98 -3.39
CA ALA A 255 0.66 15.97 -2.61
C ALA A 255 2.14 16.05 -3.01
N GLN A 256 2.53 15.47 -4.15
CA GLN A 256 3.92 15.40 -4.61
C GLN A 256 4.31 16.53 -5.58
N ARG A 257 3.60 17.67 -5.58
CA ARG A 257 4.00 18.85 -6.35
C ARG A 257 3.88 20.11 -5.52
#